data_AF-A0A5N6QJ91-F1
#
_entry.id   AF-A0A5N6QJ91-F1
#
_cell.length_a   1.000
_cell.length_b   1.000
_cell.length_c   1.000
_cell.angle_alpha   90.00
_cell.angle_beta   90.00
_cell.angle_gamma   90.00
#
_symmetry.space_group_name_H-M   'P 1'
#
loop_
_entity.id
_entity.type
_entity.pdbx_description
1 polymer ?
#
loop_
_entity_poly.entity_id
_entity_poly.type
_entity_poly.pdbx_seq_one_letter_code
_entity_poly.pdbx_strand_id
1 'polypeptide(L)'
;MTNPGGEGLAFILAADPTLPEGNDGQWLGIVNASTNEFSQVVAVEFDTRQRLQSYPEDLEDFHVGLDVNSIYSIEQVSLRDYGITLANIASSNDTWARVKYDGENITLC
;
A
#
# COMPACT_ATOMS: atom_id res chain seq x y z
N MET A 1 -4.04 12.22 -17.23
CA MET A 1 -3.71 10.81 -16.93
C MET A 1 -2.22 10.78 -16.68
N THR A 2 -1.80 10.52 -15.44
CA THR A 2 -0.37 10.36 -15.13
C THR A 2 0.11 9.10 -15.84
N ASN A 3 1.27 9.20 -16.48
CA ASN A 3 2.01 8.05 -17.00
C ASN A 3 3.37 8.10 -16.30
N PRO A 4 3.70 7.14 -15.43
CA PRO A 4 2.94 5.91 -15.15
C PRO A 4 1.64 6.17 -14.37
N GLY A 5 0.77 5.15 -14.35
CA GLY A 5 -0.48 5.12 -13.59
C GLY A 5 -0.27 5.39 -12.10
N GLY A 6 -1.38 5.51 -11.35
CA GLY A 6 -1.35 5.82 -9.92
C GLY A 6 -0.45 4.88 -9.11
N GLU A 7 -0.07 5.32 -7.93
CA GLU A 7 0.95 4.66 -7.12
C GLU A 7 0.35 3.60 -6.20
N GLY A 8 -0.96 3.66 -5.96
CA GLY A 8 -1.70 2.63 -5.23
C GLY A 8 -2.94 3.18 -4.56
N LEU A 9 -3.46 2.42 -3.61
CA LEU A 9 -4.55 2.79 -2.70
C LEU A 9 -4.22 2.26 -1.31
N ALA A 10 -4.58 2.98 -0.25
CA ALA A 10 -4.43 2.50 1.12
C ALA A 10 -5.70 2.68 1.95
N PHE A 11 -5.97 1.72 2.84
CA PHE A 11 -6.92 1.84 3.94
C PHE A 11 -6.15 2.15 5.23
N ILE A 12 -6.41 3.29 5.85
CA ILE A 12 -5.54 3.85 6.91
C ILE A 12 -6.32 4.03 8.23
N LEU A 13 -5.70 3.61 9.32
CA LEU A 13 -6.03 3.96 10.70
C LEU A 13 -4.91 4.85 11.24
N ALA A 14 -5.21 6.10 11.57
CA ALA A 14 -4.22 7.06 12.06
C ALA A 14 -4.67 7.70 13.37
N ALA A 15 -3.72 7.96 14.28
CA ALA A 15 -3.98 8.72 15.50
C ALA A 15 -4.34 10.19 15.21
N ASP A 16 -3.78 10.75 14.14
CA ASP A 16 -4.10 12.08 13.59
C ASP A 16 -4.61 11.92 12.15
N PRO A 17 -5.83 12.38 11.82
CA PRO A 17 -6.36 12.28 10.46
C PRO A 17 -5.76 13.30 9.48
N THR A 18 -4.86 14.18 9.94
CA THR A 18 -4.20 15.19 9.10
C THR A 18 -3.19 14.51 8.18
N LEU A 19 -3.32 14.75 6.88
CA LEU A 19 -2.40 14.23 5.88
C LEU A 19 -1.00 14.86 6.04
N PRO A 20 0.08 14.06 6.11
CA PRO A 20 1.44 14.61 6.13
C PRO A 20 1.73 15.41 4.86
N GLU A 21 2.45 16.53 4.98
CA GLU A 21 2.89 17.29 3.81
C GLU A 21 3.87 16.46 2.96
N GLY A 22 3.74 16.48 1.64
CA GLY A 22 4.62 15.72 0.74
C GLY A 22 4.43 14.21 0.82
N ASN A 23 3.22 13.75 1.12
CA ASN A 23 2.81 12.34 1.17
C ASN A 23 2.33 11.79 -0.19
N ASP A 24 2.64 12.48 -1.28
CA ASP A 24 2.24 12.09 -2.63
C ASP A 24 3.08 10.90 -3.15
N GLY A 25 2.53 10.20 -4.14
CA GLY A 25 3.24 9.16 -4.86
C GLY A 25 3.51 7.93 -4.01
N GLN A 26 4.78 7.59 -3.87
CA GLN A 26 5.25 6.40 -3.14
C GLN A 26 4.73 6.31 -1.71
N TRP A 27 4.37 7.45 -1.11
CA TRP A 27 3.96 7.50 0.29
C TRP A 27 2.49 7.16 0.51
N LEU A 28 1.70 7.03 -0.56
CA LEU A 28 0.27 6.66 -0.56
C LEU A 28 -0.61 7.47 0.41
N GLY A 29 -0.18 8.66 0.82
CA GLY A 29 -0.86 9.45 1.84
C GLY A 29 -0.64 8.98 3.28
N ILE A 30 0.11 7.91 3.51
CA ILE A 30 0.32 7.21 4.80
C ILE A 30 1.32 7.98 5.67
N VAL A 31 2.48 8.27 5.10
CA VAL A 31 3.62 8.95 5.76
C VAL A 31 4.27 9.94 4.80
N ASN A 32 5.41 10.51 5.17
CA ASN A 32 6.31 11.21 4.27
C ASN A 32 7.77 10.91 4.67
N ALA A 33 8.73 11.51 3.97
CA ALA A 33 10.16 11.31 4.22
C ALA A 33 10.62 11.61 5.67
N SER A 34 9.88 12.45 6.41
CA SER A 34 10.23 12.84 7.78
C SER A 34 9.46 12.07 8.85
N THR A 35 8.31 11.49 8.51
CA THR A 35 7.43 10.76 9.45
C THR A 35 7.50 9.24 9.29
N ASN A 36 8.16 8.75 8.23
CA ASN A 36 8.44 7.32 8.06
C ASN A 36 9.13 6.76 9.30
N GLU A 37 8.60 5.67 9.86
CA GLU A 37 9.01 4.99 11.11
C GLU A 37 8.60 5.69 12.43
N PHE A 38 8.19 6.96 12.39
CA PHE A 38 7.86 7.76 13.59
C PHE A 38 6.39 8.13 13.71
N SER A 39 5.59 7.80 12.70
CA SER A 39 4.15 8.07 12.70
C SER A 39 3.39 7.11 13.63
N GLN A 40 2.08 7.34 13.83
CA GLN A 40 1.19 6.46 14.58
C GLN A 40 0.06 6.02 13.66
N VAL A 41 0.42 5.24 12.65
CA VAL A 41 -0.49 4.81 11.58
C VAL A 41 -0.37 3.32 11.35
N VAL A 42 -1.49 2.70 11.02
CA VAL A 42 -1.55 1.35 10.47
C VAL A 42 -2.29 1.43 9.16
N ALA A 43 -1.73 0.87 8.10
CA ALA A 43 -2.37 0.86 6.79
C ALA A 43 -2.36 -0.52 6.15
N VAL A 44 -3.38 -0.79 5.34
CA VAL A 44 -3.36 -1.88 4.36
C VAL A 44 -3.27 -1.22 2.99
N GLU A 45 -2.14 -1.40 2.32
CA GLU A 45 -1.86 -0.83 1.01
C GLU A 45 -2.11 -1.82 -0.12
N PHE A 46 -2.45 -1.27 -1.29
CA PHE A 46 -2.63 -1.95 -2.57
C PHE A 46 -1.73 -1.24 -3.56
N ASP A 47 -0.45 -1.62 -3.57
CA ASP A 47 0.59 -0.97 -4.35
C ASP A 47 0.51 -1.43 -5.82
N THR A 48 0.42 -0.44 -6.71
CA THR A 48 0.36 -0.61 -8.17
C THR A 48 1.66 -0.28 -8.89
N ARG A 49 2.76 -0.08 -8.17
CA ARG A 49 4.07 0.25 -8.73
C ARG A 49 4.94 -1.00 -8.81
N GLN A 50 5.51 -1.25 -10.00
CA GLN A 50 6.47 -2.33 -10.21
C GLN A 50 7.90 -1.79 -10.13
N ARG A 51 8.80 -2.57 -9.54
CA ARG A 51 10.20 -2.24 -9.20
C ARG A 51 11.07 -1.67 -10.33
N LEU A 52 10.68 -1.82 -11.61
CA LEU A 52 11.35 -1.09 -12.71
C LEU A 52 11.21 0.45 -12.56
N GLN A 53 10.45 0.92 -11.57
CA GLN A 53 10.32 2.31 -11.14
C GLN A 53 10.56 2.55 -9.61
N SER A 54 10.94 1.55 -8.78
CA SER A 54 11.06 1.70 -7.30
C SER A 54 12.23 0.94 -6.63
N TYR A 55 12.27 0.99 -5.29
CA TYR A 55 13.41 0.78 -4.39
C TYR A 55 13.67 -0.71 -4.06
N PRO A 56 14.81 -1.07 -3.41
CA PRO A 56 15.24 -2.46 -3.26
C PRO A 56 14.32 -3.35 -2.40
N GLU A 57 13.54 -2.74 -1.51
CA GLU A 57 12.78 -3.37 -0.41
C GLU A 57 11.40 -3.90 -0.84
N ASP A 58 10.83 -3.39 -1.94
CA ASP A 58 9.49 -3.78 -2.45
C ASP A 58 9.56 -5.11 -3.22
N LEU A 59 8.46 -5.88 -3.17
CA LEU A 59 8.28 -7.03 -4.06
C LEU A 59 8.25 -6.58 -5.54
N GLU A 60 8.72 -7.46 -6.44
CA GLU A 60 8.89 -7.11 -7.87
C GLU A 60 7.57 -6.91 -8.65
N ASP A 61 6.42 -7.14 -8.01
CA ASP A 61 5.08 -7.15 -8.60
C ASP A 61 4.08 -6.33 -7.75
N PHE A 62 2.87 -6.07 -8.28
CA PHE A 62 1.78 -5.48 -7.50
C PHE A 62 1.53 -6.31 -6.24
N HIS A 63 1.39 -5.65 -5.10
CA HIS A 63 1.27 -6.35 -3.82
C HIS A 63 0.22 -5.71 -2.92
N VAL A 64 -0.19 -6.47 -1.92
CA VAL A 64 -0.89 -5.94 -0.76
C VAL A 64 0.09 -5.92 0.39
N GLY A 65 0.10 -4.84 1.15
CA GLY A 65 1.04 -4.60 2.24
C GLY A 65 0.33 -4.27 3.55
N LEU A 66 0.94 -4.66 4.68
CA LEU A 66 0.58 -4.20 6.02
C LEU A 66 1.66 -3.26 6.53
N ASP A 67 1.31 -1.99 6.63
CA ASP A 67 2.21 -0.92 7.04
C ASP A 67 1.96 -0.55 8.50
N VAL A 68 3.05 -0.42 9.26
CA VAL A 68 3.02 0.05 10.64
C VAL A 68 4.04 1.17 10.80
N ASN A 69 3.55 2.39 10.94
CA ASN A 69 4.29 3.63 11.10
C ASN A 69 5.25 4.01 9.94
N SER A 70 5.38 3.17 8.93
CA SER A 70 6.33 3.26 7.82
C SER A 70 5.63 2.85 6.52
N ILE A 71 6.11 3.35 5.38
CA ILE A 71 5.70 2.86 4.04
C ILE A 71 6.27 1.47 3.73
N TYR A 72 7.26 1.03 4.50
CA TYR A 72 7.80 -0.32 4.35
C TYR A 72 6.94 -1.31 5.12
N SER A 73 6.19 -2.11 4.37
CA SER A 73 5.34 -3.16 4.89
C SER A 73 6.08 -4.15 5.77
N ILE A 74 5.50 -4.47 6.94
CA ILE A 74 6.01 -5.52 7.82
C ILE A 74 5.63 -6.92 7.31
N GLU A 75 4.57 -7.00 6.51
CA GLU A 75 4.08 -8.20 5.82
C GLU A 75 3.55 -7.76 4.45
N GLN A 76 3.89 -8.50 3.40
CA GLN A 76 3.44 -8.20 2.04
C GLN A 76 3.25 -9.48 1.22
N VAL A 77 2.26 -9.46 0.32
CA VAL A 77 1.91 -10.59 -0.53
C VAL A 77 1.77 -10.12 -1.97
N SER A 78 2.47 -10.81 -2.88
CA SER A 78 2.35 -10.56 -4.32
C SER A 78 0.96 -10.95 -4.83
N LEU A 79 0.31 -10.03 -5.53
CA LEU A 79 -0.99 -10.29 -6.18
C LEU A 79 -0.87 -11.16 -7.42
N ARG A 80 0.34 -11.29 -7.97
CA ARG A 80 0.62 -12.13 -9.13
C ARG A 80 0.35 -13.61 -8.84
N ASP A 81 0.67 -14.07 -7.63
CA ASP A 81 0.44 -15.46 -7.20
C ASP A 81 -1.06 -15.81 -7.18
N TYR A 82 -1.91 -14.80 -7.14
CA TYR A 82 -3.37 -14.89 -7.15
C TYR A 82 -3.99 -14.54 -8.50
N GLY A 83 -3.18 -14.19 -9.51
CA GLY A 83 -3.66 -13.75 -10.82
C GLY A 83 -4.45 -12.44 -10.79
N ILE A 84 -4.26 -11.62 -9.75
CA ILE A 84 -4.92 -10.32 -9.58
C ILE A 84 -4.05 -9.23 -10.22
N THR A 85 -4.68 -8.27 -10.89
CA THR A 85 -4.01 -7.11 -11.51
C THR A 85 -4.78 -5.84 -11.14
N LEU A 86 -4.19 -4.98 -10.33
CA LEU A 86 -4.83 -3.76 -9.85
C LEU A 86 -4.85 -2.61 -10.88
N ALA A 87 -3.95 -2.63 -11.86
CA ALA A 87 -3.79 -1.57 -12.85
C ALA A 87 -4.52 -1.80 -14.19
N ASN A 88 -5.32 -2.86 -14.32
CA ASN A 88 -6.00 -3.14 -15.58
C ASN A 88 -7.35 -2.40 -15.67
N ILE A 89 -7.29 -1.12 -16.08
CA ILE A 89 -8.46 -0.28 -16.43
C ILE A 89 -9.32 -0.89 -17.57
N ALA A 90 -8.82 -1.88 -18.33
CA ALA A 90 -9.59 -2.55 -19.38
C ALA A 90 -10.46 -3.72 -18.89
N SER A 91 -10.20 -4.27 -17.69
CA SER A 91 -11.08 -5.25 -17.07
C SER A 91 -12.06 -4.54 -16.14
N SER A 92 -13.33 -4.45 -16.53
CA SER A 92 -14.45 -3.87 -15.77
C SER A 92 -14.83 -4.68 -14.51
N ASN A 93 -13.87 -5.32 -13.85
CA ASN A 93 -14.11 -6.20 -12.72
C ASN A 93 -13.76 -5.45 -11.45
N ASP A 94 -14.78 -5.17 -10.64
CA ASP A 94 -14.58 -4.67 -9.29
C ASP A 94 -13.75 -5.68 -8.50
N THR A 95 -12.76 -5.18 -7.76
CA THR A 95 -11.99 -5.97 -6.79
C THR A 95 -12.49 -5.61 -5.41
N TRP A 96 -12.85 -6.61 -4.61
CA TRP A 96 -13.28 -6.41 -3.23
C TRP A 96 -12.19 -6.86 -2.26
N ALA A 97 -11.89 -6.01 -1.29
CA ALA A 97 -11.01 -6.34 -0.17
C ALA A 97 -11.79 -6.33 1.14
N ARG A 98 -11.33 -7.14 2.11
CA ARG A 98 -11.91 -7.18 3.46
C ARG A 98 -10.80 -7.18 4.49
N VAL A 99 -10.67 -6.06 5.20
CA VAL A 99 -9.76 -5.91 6.34
C VAL A 99 -10.48 -6.36 7.61
N LYS A 100 -9.84 -7.22 8.41
CA LYS A 100 -10.33 -7.67 9.71
C LYS A 100 -9.24 -7.45 10.76
N TYR A 101 -9.66 -6.99 11.93
CA TYR A 101 -8.81 -6.85 13.10
C TYR A 101 -9.39 -7.69 14.23
N ASP A 102 -8.66 -8.70 14.68
CA ASP A 102 -9.07 -9.61 15.77
C ASP A 102 -8.33 -9.33 17.10
N GLY A 103 -7.24 -8.54 17.06
CA GLY A 103 -6.41 -8.23 18.21
C GLY A 103 -5.47 -9.36 18.65
N GLU A 104 -5.36 -10.43 17.87
CA GLU A 104 -4.58 -11.64 18.20
C GLU A 104 -3.54 -11.98 17.15
N ASN A 105 -3.84 -11.82 15.86
CA ASN A 105 -2.98 -12.27 14.75
C ASN A 105 -2.57 -11.11 13.83
N ILE A 106 -1.34 -11.17 13.31
CA ILE A 106 -0.87 -10.35 12.20
C ILE A 106 -0.72 -11.30 11.00
N THR A 107 -1.73 -11.31 10.13
CA THR A 107 -1.74 -12.18 8.95
C THR A 107 -2.28 -11.44 7.75
N LEU A 108 -1.58 -11.58 6.62
CA LEU A 108 -2.07 -11.21 5.30
C LEU A 108 -2.40 -12.50 4.53
N CYS A 109 -3.64 -12.66 4.06
CA CYS A 109 -4.12 -13.91 3.44
C CYS A 109 -5.01 -13.70 2.22
#